data_AF-A0A0F9J1J3-F1
#
_entry.id   AF-A0A0F9J1J3-F1
#
_cell.length_a   1.000
_cell.length_b   1.000
_cell.length_c   1.000
_cell.angle_alpha   90.00
_cell.angle_beta   90.00
_cell.angle_gamma   90.00
#
_symmetry.space_group_name_H-M   'P 1'
#
loop_
_entity.id
_entity.type
_entity.pdbx_description
1 polymer ?
#
loop_
_entity_poly.entity_id
_entity_poly.type
_entity_poly.pdbx_seq_one_letter_code
_entity_poly.pdbx_strand_id
1 'polypeptide(L)'
;MTDATTISLQIQDFSGQREFVVRDVPTDASWGEAMSQIVATADLPKNNPAGAEEVWVGRLEREGRHLHASEIVGDALEEGDRIVLQPEVTAGGKA
;
A
#
# COMPACT_ATOMS: atom_id res chain seq x y z
N MET A 1 -9.59 3.57 27.18
CA MET A 1 -9.75 4.12 25.82
C MET A 1 -8.36 4.14 25.23
N THR A 2 -8.00 3.13 24.46
CA THR A 2 -6.77 3.17 23.66
C THR A 2 -7.06 4.12 22.50
N ASP A 3 -6.41 5.28 22.53
CA ASP A 3 -6.40 6.19 21.41
C ASP A 3 -5.74 5.44 20.25
N ALA A 4 -6.52 5.07 19.23
CA ALA A 4 -5.97 4.42 18.06
C ALA A 4 -5.07 5.46 17.38
N THR A 5 -3.75 5.30 17.53
CA THR A 5 -2.81 6.22 16.90
C THR A 5 -2.92 6.00 15.41
N THR A 6 -3.15 7.08 14.67
CA THR A 6 -3.25 7.02 13.21
C THR A 6 -2.21 7.94 12.59
N ILE A 7 -1.78 7.58 11.38
CA ILE A 7 -0.87 8.40 10.58
C ILE A 7 -1.50 8.70 9.22
N SER A 8 -0.99 9.76 8.59
CA SER A 8 -1.30 10.07 7.21
C SER A 8 -0.17 9.60 6.30
N LEU A 9 -0.50 8.94 5.20
CA LEU A 9 0.46 8.44 4.21
C LEU A 9 0.19 9.07 2.84
N GLN A 10 1.26 9.34 2.09
CA GLN A 10 1.18 9.76 0.70
C GLN A 10 1.26 8.53 -0.19
N ILE A 11 0.24 8.29 -1.01
CA ILE A 11 0.19 7.16 -1.93
C ILE A 11 0.33 7.67 -3.36
N GLN A 12 1.29 7.10 -4.08
CA GLN A 12 1.51 7.35 -5.50
C GLN A 12 1.35 6.04 -6.28
N ASP A 13 0.64 6.07 -7.40
CA ASP A 13 0.62 4.96 -8.35
C ASP A 13 1.92 4.89 -9.17
N PHE A 14 2.31 3.69 -9.64
CA PHE A 14 3.52 3.45 -10.44
C PHE A 14 3.64 4.35 -11.68
N SER A 15 2.53 4.79 -12.27
CA SER A 15 2.56 5.73 -13.40
C SER A 15 3.00 7.15 -13.01
N GLY A 16 3.01 7.47 -11.71
CA GLY A 16 3.22 8.83 -11.19
C GLY A 16 2.06 9.79 -11.49
N GLN A 17 0.99 9.33 -12.15
CA GLN A 17 -0.13 10.17 -12.59
C GLN A 17 -1.17 10.40 -11.49
N ARG A 18 -1.25 9.48 -10.52
CA ARG A 18 -2.19 9.54 -9.41
C ARG A 18 -1.39 9.59 -8.11
N GLU A 19 -1.58 10.66 -7.37
CA GLU A 19 -1.09 10.82 -6.00
C GLU A 19 -2.25 11.26 -5.12
N PHE A 20 -2.41 10.61 -3.98
CA PHE A 20 -3.46 10.93 -3.01
C PHE A 20 -2.96 10.66 -1.59
N VAL A 21 -3.55 11.37 -0.64
CA VAL A 21 -3.21 11.20 0.78
C VAL A 21 -4.25 10.31 1.43
N VAL A 22 -3.78 9.26 2.08
CA VAL A 22 -4.61 8.40 2.92
C VAL A 22 -4.42 8.86 4.36
N ARG A 23 -5.52 9.25 4.98
CA ARG A 23 -5.55 9.68 6.38
C ARG A 23 -6.08 8.54 7.23
N ASP A 24 -5.87 8.67 8.54
CA ASP A 24 -6.44 7.76 9.53
C ASP A 24 -5.97 6.31 9.39
N VAL A 25 -4.72 6.10 8.93
CA VAL A 25 -4.14 4.76 8.83
C VAL A 25 -3.74 4.29 10.24
N PRO A 26 -4.36 3.23 10.78
CA PRO A 26 -4.07 2.77 12.14
C PRO A 26 -2.64 2.24 12.24
N THR A 27 -1.88 2.75 13.20
CA THR A 27 -0.47 2.35 13.41
C THR A 27 -0.33 0.91 13.88
N ASP A 28 -1.35 0.39 14.56
CA ASP A 28 -1.38 -0.99 15.07
C ASP A 28 -1.81 -2.01 14.00
N ALA A 29 -2.26 -1.55 12.83
CA ALA A 29 -2.63 -2.44 11.74
C ALA A 29 -1.41 -2.92 10.94
N SER A 30 -1.59 -4.07 10.31
CA SER A 30 -0.61 -4.56 9.34
C SER A 30 -0.70 -3.78 8.03
N TRP A 31 0.43 -3.66 7.33
CA TRP A 31 0.48 -3.04 6.01
C TRP A 31 -0.47 -3.71 5.01
N GLY A 32 -0.65 -5.03 5.08
CA GLY A 32 -1.58 -5.76 4.23
C GLY A 32 -3.04 -5.33 4.41
N GLU A 33 -3.46 -5.09 5.66
CA GLU A 33 -4.80 -4.58 5.95
C GLU A 33 -4.96 -3.12 5.49
N ALA A 34 -3.98 -2.27 5.79
CA ALA A 34 -3.97 -0.88 5.34
C ALA A 34 -4.04 -0.80 3.81
N MET A 35 -3.21 -1.58 3.11
CA MET A 35 -3.17 -1.62 1.65
C MET A 35 -4.49 -2.09 1.03
N SER A 36 -5.14 -3.10 1.62
CA SER A 36 -6.46 -3.56 1.17
C SER A 36 -7.52 -2.45 1.23
N GLN A 37 -7.49 -1.64 2.30
CA GLN A 37 -8.37 -0.47 2.43
C GLN A 37 -8.00 0.62 1.42
N ILE A 38 -6.71 0.92 1.27
CA ILE A 38 -6.20 1.94 0.33
C ILE A 38 -6.62 1.64 -1.11
N VAL A 39 -6.40 0.40 -1.57
CA VAL A 39 -6.78 -0.04 -2.92
C VAL A 39 -8.30 0.02 -3.10
N ALA A 40 -9.07 -0.35 -2.08
CA ALA A 40 -10.53 -0.22 -2.12
C ALA A 40 -11.01 1.23 -2.20
N THR A 41 -10.36 2.16 -1.50
CA THR A 41 -10.72 3.59 -1.51
C THR A 41 -10.27 4.30 -2.79
N ALA A 42 -9.11 3.92 -3.34
CA ALA A 42 -8.52 4.55 -4.51
C ALA A 42 -9.17 4.13 -5.84
N ASP A 43 -10.19 3.25 -5.78
CA ASP A 43 -10.83 2.60 -6.94
C ASP A 43 -9.77 2.05 -7.91
N LEU A 44 -8.67 1.53 -7.34
CA LEU A 44 -7.64 0.88 -8.15
C LEU A 44 -8.18 -0.48 -8.60
N PRO A 45 -7.91 -0.88 -9.85
CA PRO A 45 -8.34 -2.18 -10.33
C PRO A 45 -7.80 -3.26 -9.40
N LYS A 46 -8.73 -3.95 -8.72
CA LYS A 46 -8.42 -5.11 -7.86
C LYS A 46 -8.05 -6.35 -8.68
N ASN A 47 -8.39 -6.34 -9.96
CA ASN A 47 -8.27 -7.47 -10.87
C ASN A 47 -7.61 -6.99 -12.16
N ASN A 48 -6.49 -7.61 -12.52
CA ASN A 48 -5.96 -7.53 -13.88
C ASN A 48 -7.04 -8.09 -14.81
N PRO A 49 -7.22 -7.58 -16.04
CA PRO A 49 -8.00 -8.25 -17.09
C PRO A 49 -7.64 -9.73 -17.32
N ALA A 50 -6.51 -10.23 -16.77
CA ALA A 50 -6.11 -11.64 -16.77
C ALA A 50 -6.71 -12.52 -15.64
N GLY A 51 -7.46 -11.97 -14.68
CA GLY A 51 -8.12 -12.75 -13.62
C GLY A 51 -7.19 -13.27 -12.51
N ALA A 52 -5.94 -12.81 -12.47
CA ALA A 52 -5.06 -13.01 -11.33
C ALA A 52 -5.29 -11.89 -10.30
N GLU A 53 -5.31 -12.27 -9.01
CA GLU A 53 -5.25 -11.32 -7.90
C GLU A 53 -3.98 -10.49 -8.08
N GLU A 54 -4.11 -9.23 -8.51
CA GLU A 54 -2.95 -8.33 -8.55
C GLU A 54 -2.55 -8.03 -7.11
N VAL A 55 -1.48 -8.70 -6.68
CA VAL A 55 -0.80 -8.37 -5.44
C VAL A 55 -0.15 -7.01 -5.68
N TRP A 56 -0.77 -5.93 -5.21
CA TRP A 56 -0.10 -4.64 -5.18
C TRP A 56 1.04 -4.70 -4.16
N VAL A 57 2.18 -4.11 -4.48
CA VAL A 57 3.31 -3.99 -3.54
C VAL A 57 3.56 -2.50 -3.27
N GLY A 58 3.56 -2.15 -1.99
CA GLY A 58 3.93 -0.81 -1.53
C GLY A 58 5.45 -0.69 -1.44
N ARG A 59 6.03 0.29 -2.14
CA ARG A 59 7.43 0.67 -1.99
C ARG A 59 7.52 1.94 -1.16
N LEU A 60 8.18 1.86 -0.01
CA LEU A 60 8.50 3.03 0.80
C LEU A 60 9.63 3.80 0.14
N GLU A 61 9.37 5.05 -0.27
CA GLU A 61 10.39 5.86 -0.96
C GLU A 61 11.55 6.27 -0.05
N ARG A 62 11.26 6.59 1.22
CA ARG A 62 12.25 7.02 2.21
C ARG A 62 13.39 6.01 2.37
N GLU A 63 13.05 4.72 2.44
CA GLU A 63 14.00 3.62 2.59
C GLU A 63 14.33 2.90 1.27
N GLY A 64 13.58 3.20 0.20
CA GLY A 64 13.76 2.58 -1.11
C GLY A 64 13.40 1.09 -1.19
N ARG A 65 12.69 0.53 -0.19
CA ARG A 65 12.37 -0.90 -0.06
C ARG A 65 10.88 -1.20 -0.21
N HIS A 66 10.54 -2.46 -0.46
CA HIS A 66 9.16 -2.94 -0.43
C HIS A 66 8.72 -3.22 1.01
N LEU A 67 7.47 -2.86 1.31
CA LEU A 67 6.80 -3.19 2.55
C LEU A 67 6.19 -4.57 2.45
N HIS A 68 6.42 -5.39 3.46
CA HIS A 68 5.81 -6.69 3.58
C HIS A 68 4.41 -6.57 4.19
N ALA A 69 3.45 -7.38 3.74
CA ALA A 69 2.07 -7.33 4.22
C ALA A 69 1.94 -7.53 5.74
N SER A 70 2.87 -8.25 6.36
CA SER A 70 2.90 -8.51 7.80
C SER A 70 3.58 -7.42 8.63
N GLU A 71 4.20 -6.40 8.02
CA GLU A 71 4.80 -5.29 8.76
C GLU A 71 3.71 -4.45 9.44
N ILE A 72 4.01 -3.97 10.65
CA ILE A 72 3.11 -3.10 11.40
C ILE A 72 3.35 -1.66 10.95
N VAL A 73 2.27 -0.94 10.65
CA VAL A 73 2.34 0.44 10.12
C VAL A 73 3.17 1.34 11.03
N GLY A 74 2.93 1.33 12.34
CA GLY A 74 3.65 2.19 13.29
C GLY A 74 5.11 1.80 13.55
N ASP A 75 5.53 0.61 13.11
CA ASP A 75 6.94 0.17 13.21
C ASP A 75 7.71 0.49 11.92
N ALA A 76 7.05 0.33 10.77
CA ALA A 76 7.67 0.48 9.46
C ALA A 76 7.51 1.89 8.84
N LEU A 77 6.46 2.64 9.20
CA LEU A 77 6.06 3.88 8.54
C LEU A 77 5.98 5.06 9.50
N GLU A 78 6.29 6.24 8.95
CA GLU A 78 6.23 7.52 9.65
C GLU A 78 5.13 8.43 9.05
N GLU A 79 4.69 9.44 9.81
CA GLU A 79 3.71 10.41 9.31
C GLU A 79 4.25 11.15 8.09
N GLY A 80 3.46 11.15 7.01
CA GLY A 80 3.82 11.78 5.74
C GLY A 80 4.70 10.93 4.84
N ASP A 81 5.02 9.68 5.22
CA ASP A 81 5.78 8.78 4.36
C ASP A 81 5.10 8.58 3.00
N ARG A 82 5.93 8.50 1.96
CA ARG A 82 5.48 8.30 0.58
C ARG A 82 5.66 6.86 0.15
N ILE A 83 4.56 6.26 -0.26
CA ILE A 83 4.47 4.89 -0.74
C ILE A 83 4.10 4.90 -2.21
N VAL A 84 4.93 4.25 -3.02
CA VAL A 84 4.63 3.99 -4.43
C VAL A 84 4.00 2.61 -4.54
N LEU A 85 2.75 2.55 -4.98
CA LEU A 85 2.07 1.31 -5.31
C LEU A 85 2.55 0.83 -6.67
N GLN A 86 3.05 -0.40 -6.71
CA GLN A 86 3.49 -1.06 -7.92
C GLN A 86 2.71 -2.36 -8.11
N PRO A 87 2.28 -2.70 -9.32
CA PRO A 87 1.74 -4.02 -9.58
C PRO A 87 2.85 -5.04 -9.38
N GLU A 88 2.64 -6.07 -8.55
CA GLU A 88 3.57 -7.19 -8.49
C GLU A 88 3.45 -7.96 -9.80
N VAL A 89 4.41 -7.70 -10.69
CA VAL A 89 4.58 -8.52 -11.88
C VAL A 89 5.24 -9.82 -11.42
N THR A 90 4.44 -10.74 -10.90
CA THR A 90 4.86 -12.13 -10.84
C THR A 90 5.02 -12.60 -12.27
N ALA A 91 6.24 -12.57 -12.79
CA ALA A 91 6.62 -13.19 -14.05
C ALA A 91 6.48 -14.72 -13.91
N GLY A 92 5.25 -15.18 -13.97
CA GLY A 92 4.84 -16.55 -13.77
C GLY A 92 3.68 -16.89 -14.69
N GLY A 93 3.80 -16.51 -15.96
CA GLY A 93 3.00 -17.12 -17.02
C GLY A 93 3.28 -18.61 -17.02
N LYS A 94 2.40 -19.38 -16.38
CA LYS A 94 2.33 -20.82 -16.59
C LYS A 94 1.58 -21.03 -17.90
N ALA A 95 2.33 -21.48 -18.90
CA ALA A 95 1.83 -22.08 -20.14
C ALA A 95 0.87 -23.25 -19.87
#